data_AF-A0A954N665-F1
#
_entry.id   AF-A0A954N665-F1
#
_cell.length_a   1.000
_cell.length_b   1.000
_cell.length_c   1.000
_cell.angle_alpha   90.00
_cell.angle_beta   90.00
_cell.angle_gamma   90.00
#
_symmetry.space_group_name_H-M   'P 1'
#
loop_
_entity.id
_entity.type
_entity.pdbx_description
1 polymer ?
#
loop_
_entity_poly.entity_id
_entity_poly.type
_entity_poly.pdbx_seq_one_letter_code
_entity_poly.pdbx_strand_id
1 'polypeptide(L)' 'EKLSVMHGERKVFRFWQPGGGYDSNLFKSRTIRETIDYIHANPVRRGLVERPADWKWSSAAAYEGLSPVPINIDRIDVG' A
#
# COMPACT_ATOMS: atom_id res chain seq x y z
N GLU A 1 6.66 -21.39 -11.10
CA GLU A 1 7.03 -21.27 -9.66
C GLU A 1 7.85 -20.00 -9.45
N LYS A 2 7.20 -18.84 -9.25
CA LYS A 2 7.84 -17.49 -9.27
C LYS A 2 8.52 -17.09 -7.95
N LEU A 3 8.53 -17.98 -6.95
CA LEU A 3 9.01 -17.71 -5.59
C LEU A 3 10.28 -18.50 -5.24
N SER A 4 11.01 -19.01 -6.24
CA SER A 4 12.29 -19.67 -6.03
C SER A 4 13.39 -18.95 -6.78
N VAL A 5 14.52 -18.70 -6.11
CA VAL A 5 15.71 -18.10 -6.70
C VAL A 5 16.89 -19.06 -6.58
N MET A 6 17.85 -18.95 -7.49
CA MET A 6 19.12 -19.68 -7.39
C MET A 6 20.10 -18.90 -6.52
N HIS A 7 20.78 -19.58 -5.59
CA HIS A 7 21.88 -19.06 -4.81
C HIS A 7 23.08 -20.01 -5.00
N GLY A 8 23.97 -19.65 -5.94
CA GLY A 8 24.91 -20.61 -6.50
C GLY A 8 24.16 -21.75 -7.20
N GLU A 9 24.49 -22.98 -6.85
CA GLU A 9 23.84 -24.19 -7.39
C GLU A 9 22.56 -24.59 -6.62
N ARG A 10 22.25 -23.93 -5.50
CA ARG A 10 21.11 -24.28 -4.65
C ARG A 10 19.86 -23.47 -5.04
N LYS A 11 18.73 -24.15 -5.24
CA LYS A 11 17.41 -23.51 -5.40
C LYS A 11 16.83 -23.20 -4.02
N VAL A 12 16.48 -21.95 -3.77
CA VAL A 12 15.97 -21.48 -2.47
C VAL A 12 14.60 -20.82 -2.66
N PHE A 13 13.63 -21.17 -1.82
CA PHE A 13 12.34 -20.49 -1.77
C PHE A 13 12.48 -19.11 -1.11
N ARG A 14 11.96 -18.07 -1.77
CA ARG A 14 11.87 -16.71 -1.26
C ARG A 14 10.50 -16.12 -1.59
N PHE A 15 9.73 -15.87 -0.54
CA PHE A 15 8.47 -15.16 -0.66
C PHE A 15 8.68 -13.65 -0.90
N TRP A 16 9.64 -13.05 -0.19
CA TRP A 16 9.97 -11.63 -0.32
C TRP A 16 11.03 -11.39 -1.40
N GLN A 17 10.88 -10.26 -2.10
CA GLN A 17 11.92 -9.78 -3.02
C GLN A 17 13.19 -9.40 -2.24
N PRO A 18 14.39 -9.68 -2.79
CA PRO A 18 15.64 -9.28 -2.15
C PRO A 18 15.79 -7.74 -2.13
N GLY A 19 16.43 -7.20 -1.10
CA GLY A 19 16.69 -5.76 -0.93
C GLY A 19 16.15 -5.22 0.39
N GLY A 20 16.36 -3.93 0.65
CA GLY A 20 15.85 -3.25 1.85
C GLY A 20 14.39 -2.80 1.74
N GLY A 21 13.75 -3.03 0.59
CA GLY A 21 12.46 -2.41 0.26
C GLY A 21 12.63 -1.03 -0.38
N TYR A 22 11.54 -0.26 -0.37
CA TYR A 22 11.54 1.14 -0.81
C TYR A 22 10.93 1.99 0.29
N ASP A 23 11.76 2.74 0.99
CA ASP A 23 11.38 3.61 2.09
C ASP A 23 11.86 5.05 1.87
N SER A 24 11.15 6.00 2.45
CA SER A 24 11.47 7.42 2.39
C SER A 24 10.83 8.17 3.56
N ASN A 25 11.60 9.04 4.21
CA ASN A 25 11.08 9.90 5.27
C ASN A 25 10.32 11.09 4.66
N LEU A 26 9.06 11.27 5.07
CA LEU A 26 8.20 12.36 4.62
C LEU A 26 7.92 13.33 5.76
N PHE A 27 8.35 14.59 5.59
CA PHE A 27 8.22 15.61 6.63
C PHE A 27 7.21 16.71 6.31
N LYS A 28 6.83 16.86 5.03
CA LYS A 28 5.93 17.92 4.58
C LYS A 28 4.52 17.38 4.42
N SER A 29 3.55 18.06 5.03
CA SER A 29 2.12 17.68 4.98
C SER A 29 1.60 17.49 3.55
N ARG A 30 2.04 18.34 2.62
CA ARG A 30 1.73 18.21 1.19
C ARG A 30 2.23 16.89 0.61
N THR A 31 3.50 16.57 0.80
CA THR A 31 4.12 15.35 0.26
C THR A 31 3.53 14.09 0.88
N ILE A 32 3.16 14.15 2.16
CA ILE A 32 2.44 13.06 2.84
C ILE A 32 1.08 12.82 2.17
N ARG A 33 0.30 13.88 1.93
CA ARG A 33 -1.00 13.77 1.23
C ARG A 33 -0.83 13.20 -0.18
N GLU A 34 0.09 13.75 -0.97
CA GLU A 34 0.37 13.25 -2.33
C GLU A 34 0.76 11.75 -2.34
N THR A 35 1.50 11.31 -1.32
CA THR A 35 1.90 9.90 -1.17
C THR A 35 0.72 9.01 -0.80
N ILE A 36 -0.16 9.47 0.10
CA ILE A 36 -1.40 8.76 0.45
C ILE A 36 -2.29 8.61 -0.79
N ASP A 37 -2.50 9.70 -1.54
CA ASP A 37 -3.32 9.68 -2.76
C ASP A 37 -2.76 8.70 -3.80
N TYR A 38 -1.42 8.69 -3.96
CA TYR A 38 -0.74 7.72 -4.82
C TYR A 38 -0.99 6.27 -4.37
N ILE A 39 -0.85 5.99 -3.07
CA ILE A 39 -1.07 4.66 -2.50
C ILE A 39 -2.52 4.21 -2.70
N HIS A 40 -3.50 5.08 -2.45
CA HIS A 40 -4.92 4.80 -2.67
C HIS A 40 -5.25 4.56 -4.14
N ALA A 41 -4.56 5.22 -5.07
CA ALA A 41 -4.75 5.00 -6.50
C ALA A 41 -4.11 3.71 -7.04
N ASN A 42 -3.18 3.07 -6.31
CA ASN A 42 -2.45 1.90 -6.79
C ASN A 42 -3.35 0.73 -7.25
N PRO A 43 -4.40 0.33 -6.53
CA PRO A 43 -5.32 -0.73 -6.98
C PRO A 43 -5.98 -0.41 -8.32
N VAL A 44 -6.39 0.85 -8.54
CA VAL A 44 -6.98 1.32 -9.80
C VAL A 44 -5.95 1.33 -10.92
N ARG A 45 -4.75 1.87 -10.66
CA ARG A 45 -3.63 1.89 -11.64
C ARG A 45 -3.20 0.49 -12.06
N ARG A 46 -3.41 -0.51 -11.20
CA ARG A 46 -3.15 -1.93 -11.47
C ARG A 46 -4.34 -2.66 -12.11
N GLY A 47 -5.49 -1.99 -12.31
CA GLY A 47 -6.69 -2.56 -12.90
C GLY A 47 -7.42 -3.57 -12.01
N LEU A 48 -7.22 -3.50 -10.68
CA LEU A 48 -7.83 -4.44 -9.74
C LEU A 48 -9.25 -4.04 -9.33
N VAL A 49 -9.55 -2.74 -9.36
CA VAL A 49 -10.84 -2.13 -9.03
C VAL A 49 -11.03 -0.86 -9.86
N GLU A 50 -12.27 -0.40 -9.99
CA GLU A 50 -12.60 0.83 -10.74
C GLU A 50 -12.39 2.09 -9.90
N ARG A 51 -12.67 2.04 -8.59
CA ARG A 51 -12.44 3.15 -7.65
C ARG A 51 -11.50 2.76 -6.52
N PRO A 52 -10.73 3.73 -5.94
CA PRO A 52 -9.87 3.47 -4.79
C PRO A 52 -10.59 2.81 -3.61
N ALA A 53 -11.78 3.33 -3.24
CA ALA A 53 -12.57 2.83 -2.12
C ALA A 53 -13.09 1.38 -2.28
N ASP A 54 -13.17 0.86 -3.51
CA ASP A 54 -13.60 -0.52 -3.74
C ASP A 54 -12.50 -1.52 -3.32
N TRP A 55 -11.26 -1.07 -3.14
CA TRP A 55 -10.18 -1.92 -2.65
C TRP A 55 -10.24 -2.09 -1.13
N LYS A 56 -10.89 -3.18 -0.71
CA LYS A 56 -11.10 -3.55 0.70
C LYS A 56 -9.84 -3.60 1.56
N TRP A 57 -8.67 -3.79 0.97
CA TRP A 57 -7.38 -3.87 1.68
C TRP A 57 -6.60 -2.56 1.64
N SER A 58 -7.29 -1.42 1.62
CA SER A 58 -6.70 -0.10 1.77
C SER A 58 -7.54 0.80 2.67
N SER A 59 -6.94 1.89 3.12
CA SER A 59 -7.60 2.95 3.88
C SER A 59 -8.46 3.89 3.04
N ALA A 60 -8.51 3.72 1.71
CA ALA A 60 -9.18 4.65 0.80
C ALA A 60 -10.67 4.85 1.15
N ALA A 61 -11.40 3.76 1.43
CA ALA A 61 -12.80 3.81 1.82
C ALA A 61 -13.03 4.63 3.10
N ALA A 62 -12.16 4.49 4.10
CA ALA A 62 -12.25 5.24 5.35
C ALA A 62 -11.95 6.74 5.13
N TYR A 63 -11.03 7.08 4.22
CA TYR A 63 -10.76 8.46 3.82
C TYR A 63 -11.95 9.10 3.08
N GLU A 64 -12.71 8.31 2.32
CA GLU A 64 -13.98 8.72 1.72
C GLU A 64 -15.15 8.77 2.73
N GLY A 65 -14.91 8.44 4.01
CA GLY A 65 -15.93 8.44 5.06
C GLY A 65 -16.90 7.26 5.00
N LEU A 66 -16.56 6.20 4.26
CA LEU A 66 -17.38 4.99 4.17
C LEU A 66 -17.22 4.13 5.43
N SER A 67 -18.29 3.42 5.78
CA SER A 67 -18.36 2.48 6.90
C SER A 67 -19.43 1.41 6.60
N PRO A 68 -19.24 0.14 7.02
CA PRO A 68 -18.10 -0.37 7.76
C PRO A 68 -16.84 -0.53 6.88
N VAL A 69 -15.67 -0.31 7.48
CA VAL A 69 -14.36 -0.67 6.92
C VAL A 69 -13.72 -1.77 7.77
N PRO A 70 -12.78 -2.58 7.24
CA PRO A 70 -12.19 -3.68 8.01
C PRO A 70 -11.43 -3.23 9.26
N ILE A 71 -10.82 -2.04 9.21
CA ILE A 71 -10.07 -1.42 10.31
C ILE A 71 -10.42 0.07 10.33
N ASN A 72 -10.87 0.56 11.48
CA ASN A 72 -11.14 1.98 11.66
C ASN A 72 -9.84 2.79 11.68
N ILE A 73 -9.89 4.00 11.11
CA ILE A 73 -8.75 4.92 11.11
C ILE A 73 -8.97 5.97 12.17
N ASP A 74 -8.01 6.06 13.10
CA ASP A 74 -7.99 7.12 14.10
C ASP A 74 -7.80 8.47 13.40
N ARG A 75 -8.72 9.39 13.67
CA ARG A 75 -8.60 10.78 13.21
C ARG A 75 -7.75 11.52 14.23
N ILE A 76 -6.61 12.00 13.78
CA ILE A 76 -5.74 12.87 14.57
C ILE A 76 -6.18 14.30 14.32
N ASP A 77 -6.64 14.98 15.37
CA ASP A 77 -6.88 16.40 15.33
C ASP A 77 -5.53 17.13 15.40
N VAL A 78 -5.16 17.76 14.29
CA VAL A 78 -3.99 18.65 14.23
C VAL A 78 -4.55 20.06 14.40
N GLY A 79 -4.67 20.47 15.67
CA GLY A 79 -5.26 21.76 16.05
C GLY A 79 -4.62 22.99 15.42
#